data_AF-A0A3D0DKS0-F1
#
_entry.id   AF-A0A3D0DKS0-F1
#
_cell.length_a   1.000
_cell.length_b   1.000
_cell.length_c   1.000
_cell.angle_alpha   90.00
_cell.angle_beta   90.00
_cell.angle_gamma   90.00
#
_symmetry.space_group_name_H-M   'P 1'
#
loop_
_entity.id
_entity.type
_entity.pdbx_description
1 polymer ?
#
loop_
_entity_poly.entity_id
_entity_poly.type
_entity_poly.pdbx_seq_one_letter_code
_entity_poly.pdbx_strand_id
1 'polypeptide(L)'
;MKKVFVLLLICFFAFCLSGCKKKIPENWYEETIDFYREGFATDWKNAPANYTICDEQKDKNNKFGYLLKDLDGDGINELFIGIIDDSSETKFTDLIIYHNDFGPHRSFAAGNEYYLYICDGSTIRNDYWYGSETRSQYMKYDSENNSFPEVDGGSKPQKIELTEF
;
A
#
# COMPACT_ATOMS: atom_id res chain seq x y z
N MET A 1 -55.33 -7.93 -25.52
CA MET A 1 -53.93 -7.67 -25.94
C MET A 1 -53.24 -6.69 -24.97
N LYS A 2 -52.95 -7.10 -23.72
CA LYS A 2 -52.31 -6.20 -22.71
C LYS A 2 -51.32 -6.91 -21.76
N LYS A 3 -50.92 -8.16 -22.06
CA LYS A 3 -50.09 -8.96 -21.13
C LYS A 3 -48.72 -9.41 -21.67
N VAL A 4 -48.29 -8.92 -22.83
CA VAL A 4 -47.02 -9.36 -23.46
C VAL A 4 -45.89 -8.33 -23.37
N PHE A 5 -46.18 -7.09 -22.97
CA PHE A 5 -45.18 -6.00 -22.99
C PHE A 5 -44.35 -5.83 -21.71
N VAL A 6 -44.64 -6.57 -20.64
CA VAL A 6 -43.96 -6.36 -19.34
C VAL A 6 -42.68 -7.20 -19.19
N LEU A 7 -42.53 -8.31 -19.93
CA LEU A 7 -41.33 -9.15 -19.81
C LEU A 7 -40.10 -8.62 -20.56
N LEU A 8 -40.27 -7.76 -21.56
CA LEU A 8 -39.14 -7.23 -22.35
C LEU A 8 -38.39 -6.08 -21.67
N LEU A 9 -39.00 -5.43 -20.65
CA LEU A 9 -38.35 -4.35 -19.92
C LEU A 9 -37.41 -4.83 -18.80
N ILE A 10 -37.60 -6.06 -18.31
CA ILE A 10 -36.80 -6.61 -17.20
C ILE A 10 -35.43 -7.11 -17.70
N CYS A 11 -35.33 -7.57 -18.94
CA CYS A 11 -34.05 -8.01 -19.51
C CYS A 11 -33.12 -6.84 -19.91
N PHE A 12 -33.63 -5.62 -20.09
CA PHE A 12 -32.78 -4.47 -20.46
C PHE A 12 -32.18 -3.73 -19.24
N PHE A 13 -32.76 -3.90 -18.04
CA PHE A 13 -32.18 -3.35 -16.81
C PHE A 13 -31.12 -4.24 -16.16
N ALA A 14 -31.05 -5.53 -16.54
CA ALA A 14 -30.03 -6.45 -16.03
C ALA A 14 -28.63 -6.21 -16.64
N PHE A 15 -28.51 -5.42 -17.71
CA PHE A 15 -27.22 -5.15 -18.38
C PHE A 15 -26.56 -3.83 -18.00
N CYS A 16 -27.20 -2.98 -17.18
CA CYS A 16 -26.62 -1.69 -16.77
C CYS A 16 -25.97 -1.72 -15.38
N LEU A 17 -25.90 -2.90 -14.73
CA LEU A 17 -25.23 -3.07 -13.42
C LEU A 17 -23.92 -3.87 -13.52
N SER A 18 -23.36 -4.06 -14.71
CA SER A 18 -21.93 -4.34 -14.81
C SER A 18 -21.22 -3.06 -14.40
N GLY A 19 -20.96 -2.92 -13.10
CA GLY A 19 -20.26 -1.79 -12.52
C GLY A 19 -19.01 -1.49 -13.33
N CYS A 20 -18.95 -0.29 -13.90
CA CYS A 20 -17.70 0.28 -14.37
C CYS A 20 -16.79 0.35 -13.14
N LYS A 21 -16.01 -0.70 -12.88
CA LYS A 21 -14.84 -0.62 -12.00
C LYS A 21 -14.03 0.54 -12.57
N LYS A 22 -13.90 1.64 -11.82
CA LYS A 22 -13.08 2.76 -12.26
C LYS A 22 -11.69 2.20 -12.56
N LYS A 23 -11.18 2.46 -13.77
CA LYS A 23 -9.83 2.03 -14.14
C LYS A 23 -8.85 2.79 -13.25
N ILE A 24 -7.93 2.06 -12.62
CA ILE A 24 -6.82 2.66 -11.87
C ILE A 24 -6.04 3.58 -12.85
N PRO A 25 -5.84 4.87 -12.52
CA PRO A 25 -5.06 5.79 -13.35
C PRO A 25 -3.64 5.27 -13.53
N GLU A 26 -3.12 5.23 -14.76
CA GLU A 26 -1.80 4.64 -15.03
C GLU A 26 -0.66 5.40 -14.32
N ASN A 27 -0.85 6.68 -14.01
CA ASN A 27 0.15 7.56 -13.43
C ASN A 27 0.12 7.66 -11.89
N TRP A 28 -0.74 6.89 -11.19
CA TRP A 28 -0.89 7.03 -9.73
C TRP A 28 0.41 6.75 -8.96
N TYR A 29 1.25 5.84 -9.45
CA TYR A 29 2.56 5.56 -8.88
C TYR A 29 3.46 6.79 -8.95
N GLU A 30 3.55 7.42 -10.12
CA GLU A 30 4.40 8.59 -10.36
C GLU A 30 3.97 9.75 -9.46
N GLU A 31 2.68 10.06 -9.41
CA GLU A 31 2.14 11.12 -8.54
C GLU A 31 2.44 10.86 -7.05
N THR A 32 2.33 9.59 -6.62
CA THR A 32 2.63 9.23 -5.22
C THR A 32 4.13 9.31 -4.94
N ILE A 33 4.98 8.81 -5.84
CA ILE A 33 6.44 8.87 -5.73
C ILE A 33 6.92 10.32 -5.70
N ASP A 34 6.34 11.19 -6.54
CA ASP A 34 6.65 12.61 -6.59
C ASP A 34 6.31 13.32 -5.27
N PHE A 35 5.20 12.95 -4.62
CA PHE A 35 4.87 13.44 -3.28
C PHE A 35 5.95 13.11 -2.25
N TYR A 36 6.49 11.88 -2.24
CA TYR A 36 7.59 11.53 -1.34
C TYR A 36 8.88 12.27 -1.71
N ARG A 37 9.24 12.35 -3.00
CA ARG A 37 10.42 13.08 -3.47
C ARG A 37 10.36 14.55 -3.06
N GLU A 38 9.22 15.21 -3.24
CA GLU A 38 9.02 16.59 -2.80
C GLU A 38 9.07 16.70 -1.27
N GLY A 39 8.44 15.76 -0.55
CA GLY A 39 8.48 15.69 0.91
C GLY A 39 9.91 15.68 1.45
N PHE A 40 10.75 14.78 0.95
CA PHE A 40 12.17 14.69 1.31
C PHE A 40 12.96 15.95 0.91
N ALA A 41 12.68 16.55 -0.25
CA ALA A 41 13.37 17.74 -0.72
C ALA A 41 12.99 19.02 0.06
N THR A 42 11.78 19.07 0.61
CA THR A 42 11.19 20.31 1.18
C THR A 42 11.01 20.27 2.70
N ASP A 43 11.53 19.26 3.39
CA ASP A 43 11.28 19.02 4.81
C ASP A 43 9.77 18.87 5.12
N TRP A 44 9.06 18.24 4.19
CA TRP A 44 7.62 17.95 4.30
C TRP A 44 6.74 19.18 4.55
N LYS A 45 7.19 20.38 4.17
CA LYS A 45 6.45 21.64 4.41
C LYS A 45 5.05 21.68 3.79
N ASN A 46 4.87 20.94 2.69
CA ASN A 46 3.61 20.87 1.94
C ASN A 46 2.80 19.60 2.27
N ALA A 47 3.25 18.78 3.22
CA ALA A 47 2.52 17.58 3.62
C ALA A 47 1.14 17.95 4.19
N PRO A 48 0.08 17.19 3.88
CA PRO A 48 -1.23 17.37 4.50
C PRO A 48 -1.13 17.29 6.02
N ALA A 49 -1.93 18.08 6.75
CA ALA A 49 -1.87 18.13 8.21
C ALA A 49 -2.17 16.78 8.90
N ASN A 50 -2.91 15.90 8.22
CA ASN A 50 -3.21 14.54 8.68
C ASN A 50 -2.18 13.49 8.24
N TYR A 51 -1.12 13.90 7.55
CA TYR A 51 -0.06 13.02 7.11
C TYR A 51 1.03 12.95 8.19
N THR A 52 1.05 11.86 8.95
CA THR A 52 2.11 11.59 9.94
C THR A 52 3.42 11.25 9.24
N ILE A 53 4.50 11.93 9.62
CA ILE A 53 5.87 11.75 9.13
C ILE A 53 6.70 11.18 10.28
N CYS A 54 7.32 10.02 10.08
CA CYS A 54 8.19 9.41 11.09
C CYS A 54 9.55 10.12 11.18
N ASP A 55 10.31 9.84 12.23
CA ASP A 55 11.60 10.52 12.47
C ASP A 55 12.64 10.12 11.43
N GLU A 56 12.60 8.89 10.92
CA GLU A 56 13.48 8.46 9.84
C GLU A 56 13.27 9.30 8.57
N GLN A 57 12.01 9.64 8.24
CA GLN A 57 11.66 10.46 7.08
C GLN A 57 12.04 11.94 7.22
N LYS A 58 12.28 12.41 8.45
CA LYS A 58 12.73 13.79 8.73
C LYS A 58 14.26 13.91 8.69
N ASP A 59 14.97 12.80 8.88
CA ASP A 59 16.44 12.80 8.89
C ASP A 59 16.99 12.83 7.46
N LYS A 60 17.64 13.94 7.10
CA LYS A 60 18.26 14.17 5.79
C LYS A 60 19.43 13.24 5.49
N ASN A 61 19.98 12.58 6.50
CA ASN A 61 21.07 11.62 6.32
C ASN A 61 20.54 10.24 5.88
N ASN A 62 19.25 9.97 6.10
CA ASN A 62 18.64 8.75 5.64
C ASN A 62 18.39 8.82 4.14
N LYS A 63 18.69 7.71 3.47
CA LYS A 63 18.33 7.50 2.07
C LYS A 63 17.05 6.69 2.00
N PHE A 64 16.20 7.05 1.05
CA PHE A 64 14.94 6.40 0.82
C PHE A 64 14.78 6.02 -0.64
N GLY A 65 13.95 5.01 -0.86
CA GLY A 65 13.51 4.62 -2.18
C GLY A 65 12.16 3.94 -2.13
N TYR A 66 11.75 3.39 -3.27
CA TYR A 66 10.48 2.70 -3.41
C TYR A 66 10.64 1.31 -4.03
N LEU A 67 9.63 0.48 -3.80
CA LEU A 67 9.46 -0.82 -4.43
C LEU A 67 8.02 -0.92 -4.95
N LEU A 68 7.89 -1.39 -6.19
CA LEU A 68 6.61 -1.83 -6.75
C LEU A 68 6.57 -3.36 -6.69
N LYS A 69 5.55 -3.91 -6.00
CA LYS A 69 5.40 -5.35 -5.86
C LYS A 69 3.94 -5.75 -5.81
N ASP A 70 3.57 -6.67 -6.69
CA ASP A 70 2.32 -7.41 -6.63
C ASP A 70 2.36 -8.39 -5.43
N LEU A 71 1.53 -8.13 -4.43
CA LEU A 71 1.50 -8.91 -3.19
C LEU A 71 0.59 -10.13 -3.26
N ASP A 72 -0.49 -10.08 -4.03
CA ASP A 72 -1.55 -11.10 -4.03
C ASP A 72 -1.76 -11.79 -5.39
N GLY A 73 -1.03 -11.35 -6.42
CA GLY A 73 -1.02 -11.93 -7.75
C GLY A 73 -2.13 -11.42 -8.66
N ASP A 74 -2.75 -10.27 -8.35
CA ASP A 74 -3.83 -9.68 -9.15
C ASP A 74 -3.32 -8.95 -10.42
N GLY A 75 -1.99 -8.80 -10.55
CA GLY A 75 -1.33 -8.10 -11.66
C GLY A 75 -1.19 -6.59 -11.47
N ILE A 76 -1.60 -6.06 -10.31
CA ILE A 76 -1.39 -4.68 -9.87
C ILE A 76 -0.31 -4.71 -8.80
N ASN A 77 0.58 -3.72 -8.80
CA ASN A 77 1.61 -3.61 -7.79
C ASN A 77 1.13 -2.75 -6.63
N GLU A 78 1.49 -3.12 -5.42
CA GLU A 78 1.51 -2.21 -4.29
C GLU A 78 2.81 -1.41 -4.26
N LEU A 79 2.71 -0.18 -3.77
CA LEU A 79 3.85 0.73 -3.63
C LEU A 79 4.34 0.74 -2.19
N PHE A 80 5.59 0.36 -2.00
CA PHE A 80 6.27 0.46 -0.72
C PHE A 80 7.28 1.59 -0.72
N ILE A 81 7.42 2.26 0.42
CA ILE A 81 8.44 3.28 0.66
C ILE A 81 9.35 2.76 1.76
N GLY A 82 10.66 2.76 1.52
CA GLY A 82 11.61 2.11 2.42
C GLY A 82 12.95 2.81 2.52
N ILE A 83 13.70 2.40 3.54
CA ILE A 83 15.01 2.95 3.89
C ILE A 83 16.09 2.18 3.12
N ILE A 84 17.00 2.92 2.49
CA ILE A 84 18.19 2.38 1.82
C ILE A 84 19.36 2.45 2.81
N ASP A 85 19.65 1.31 3.45
CA ASP A 85 20.74 1.14 4.41
C ASP A 85 21.48 -0.21 4.21
N ASP A 86 22.45 -0.51 5.07
CA ASP A 86 23.20 -1.78 5.07
C ASP A 86 22.54 -2.87 5.93
N SER A 87 21.30 -2.67 6.38
CA SER A 87 20.56 -3.68 7.16
C SER A 87 20.38 -4.97 6.34
N SER A 88 20.40 -6.12 7.01
CA SER A 88 20.13 -7.43 6.39
C SER A 88 18.68 -7.61 5.93
N GLU A 89 17.79 -6.71 6.33
CA GLU A 89 16.36 -6.71 6.03
C GLU A 89 15.95 -5.29 5.63
N THR A 90 15.18 -5.15 4.56
CA THR A 90 14.70 -3.82 4.12
C THR A 90 13.55 -3.39 5.01
N LYS A 91 13.69 -2.20 5.61
CA LYS A 91 12.68 -1.58 6.45
C LYS A 91 11.80 -0.69 5.58
N PHE A 92 10.49 -0.94 5.59
CA PHE A 92 9.52 -0.09 4.91
C PHE A 92 8.77 0.78 5.93
N THR A 93 8.62 2.06 5.60
CA THR A 93 7.88 3.05 6.41
C THR A 93 6.44 3.18 5.95
N ASP A 94 6.15 2.93 4.68
CA ASP A 94 4.80 3.08 4.15
C ASP A 94 4.47 1.98 3.15
N LEU A 95 3.21 1.54 3.19
CA LEU A 95 2.58 0.71 2.15
C LEU A 95 1.38 1.47 1.60
N ILE A 96 1.42 1.75 0.31
CA ILE A 96 0.40 2.48 -0.43
C ILE A 96 -0.31 1.53 -1.39
N ILE A 97 -1.64 1.53 -1.31
CA ILE A 97 -2.54 0.75 -2.16
C ILE A 97 -3.46 1.71 -2.89
N TYR A 98 -3.76 1.42 -4.15
CA TYR A 98 -4.76 2.18 -4.87
C TYR A 98 -6.17 1.65 -4.58
N HIS A 99 -7.05 2.50 -4.06
CA HIS A 99 -8.46 2.19 -3.91
C HIS A 99 -9.32 2.95 -4.91
N ASN A 100 -10.30 2.28 -5.51
CA ASN A 100 -11.15 2.87 -6.55
C ASN A 100 -11.99 4.08 -6.09
N ASP A 101 -12.30 4.16 -4.79
CA ASP A 101 -13.15 5.23 -4.25
C ASP A 101 -12.38 6.46 -3.78
N PHE A 102 -11.13 6.30 -3.33
CA PHE A 102 -10.35 7.37 -2.69
C PHE A 102 -8.93 7.53 -3.25
N GLY A 103 -8.56 6.77 -4.28
CA GLY A 103 -7.24 6.85 -4.93
C GLY A 103 -6.14 6.17 -4.11
N PRO A 104 -4.87 6.59 -4.28
CA PRO A 104 -3.77 6.04 -3.51
C PRO A 104 -3.96 6.31 -2.02
N HIS A 105 -3.86 5.25 -1.23
CA HIS A 105 -4.08 5.28 0.20
C HIS A 105 -2.92 4.63 0.92
N ARG A 106 -2.39 5.33 1.93
CA ARG A 106 -1.41 4.78 2.84
C ARG A 106 -2.10 3.82 3.80
N SER A 107 -2.12 2.54 3.44
CA SER A 107 -2.72 1.45 4.20
C SER A 107 -1.97 1.16 5.49
N PHE A 108 -0.64 1.34 5.47
CA PHE A 108 0.19 1.30 6.67
C PHE A 108 1.16 2.47 6.69
N ALA A 109 1.31 3.04 7.88
CA ALA A 109 2.33 4.01 8.24
C ALA A 109 3.14 3.44 9.40
N ALA A 110 4.44 3.38 9.23
CA ALA A 110 5.42 2.80 10.12
C ALA A 110 6.60 3.80 10.27
N GLY A 111 7.68 3.35 10.92
CA GLY A 111 8.79 4.18 11.36
C GLY A 111 8.81 4.35 12.88
N ASN A 112 9.76 5.13 13.36
CA ASN A 112 10.09 5.28 14.78
C ASN A 112 10.35 3.92 15.44
N GLU A 113 11.29 3.16 14.87
CA GLU A 113 11.71 1.81 15.32
C GLU A 113 10.73 0.65 15.02
N TYR A 114 9.53 0.93 14.50
CA TYR A 114 8.52 -0.08 14.15
C TYR A 114 8.33 -0.09 12.64
N TYR A 115 8.66 -1.18 11.94
CA TYR A 115 8.69 -1.19 10.47
C TYR A 115 7.84 -2.30 9.87
N LEU A 116 7.56 -2.12 8.57
CA LEU A 116 7.04 -3.15 7.70
C LEU A 116 8.20 -3.89 7.03
N TYR A 117 8.04 -5.20 6.84
CA TYR A 117 8.99 -6.03 6.14
C TYR A 117 8.29 -6.98 5.19
N ILE A 118 8.88 -7.19 4.01
CA ILE A 118 8.45 -8.23 3.08
C ILE A 118 9.21 -9.51 3.39
N CYS A 119 8.47 -10.59 3.61
CA CYS A 119 8.96 -11.93 3.86
C CYS A 119 8.73 -12.81 2.62
N ASP A 120 9.35 -14.01 2.56
CA ASP A 120 9.09 -14.94 1.45
C ASP A 120 7.59 -15.24 1.29
N GLY A 121 7.14 -15.37 0.04
CA GLY A 121 5.73 -15.64 -0.28
C GLY A 121 4.80 -14.44 -0.12
N SER A 122 5.34 -13.22 -0.26
CA SER A 122 4.60 -11.93 -0.16
C SER A 122 3.89 -11.71 1.18
N THR A 123 4.34 -12.39 2.24
CA THR A 123 3.84 -12.12 3.60
C THR A 123 4.48 -10.84 4.11
N ILE A 124 3.68 -9.96 4.71
CA ILE A 124 4.15 -8.74 5.36
C ILE A 124 4.26 -9.00 6.85
N ARG A 125 5.45 -8.76 7.42
CA ARG A 125 5.62 -8.61 8.86
C ARG A 125 5.44 -7.13 9.20
N ASN A 126 4.57 -6.84 10.15
CA ASN A 126 4.38 -5.50 10.71
C ASN A 126 4.80 -5.52 12.18
N ASP A 127 5.85 -4.77 12.50
CA ASP A 127 6.26 -4.55 13.88
C ASP A 127 5.50 -3.36 14.46
N TYR A 128 5.08 -3.47 15.73
CA TYR A 128 4.36 -2.40 16.42
C TYR A 128 4.64 -2.42 17.92
N TRP A 129 4.45 -1.26 18.54
CA TRP A 129 4.57 -1.12 19.98
C TRP A 129 3.35 -1.69 20.71
N TYR A 130 3.60 -2.53 21.71
CA TYR A 130 2.58 -3.06 22.60
C TYR A 130 2.96 -2.84 24.06
N GLY A 131 2.78 -1.61 24.55
CA GLY A 131 3.00 -1.23 25.95
C GLY A 131 4.47 -1.17 26.36
N SER A 132 5.15 -2.31 26.44
CA SER A 132 6.57 -2.39 26.85
C SER A 132 7.42 -3.28 25.96
N GLU A 133 6.83 -3.87 24.94
CA GLU A 133 7.50 -4.79 24.03
C GLU A 133 7.13 -4.49 22.58
N THR A 134 8.04 -4.80 21.67
CA THR A 134 7.75 -4.87 20.25
C THR A 134 7.04 -6.18 19.97
N ARG A 135 5.89 -6.12 19.31
CA ARG A 135 5.20 -7.28 18.76
C ARG A 135 5.24 -7.24 17.24
N SER A 136 5.12 -8.42 16.66
CA SER A 136 5.03 -8.61 15.22
C SER A 136 3.74 -9.32 14.89
N GLN A 137 3.06 -8.87 13.85
CA GLN A 137 1.98 -9.60 13.20
C GLN A 137 2.38 -9.89 11.75
N TYR A 138 1.88 -11.01 11.22
CA TYR A 138 2.14 -11.42 9.85
C TYR A 138 0.84 -11.38 9.07
N MET A 139 0.85 -10.76 7.91
CA MET A 139 -0.35 -10.50 7.13
C MET A 139 -0.11 -10.80 5.66
N LYS A 140 -1.17 -11.12 4.93
CA LYS A 140 -1.16 -11.11 3.46
C LYS A 140 -2.17 -10.09 2.97
N TYR A 141 -1.84 -9.44 1.85
CA TYR A 141 -2.81 -8.58 1.20
C TYR A 141 -3.86 -9.42 0.48
N ASP A 142 -5.11 -8.97 0.56
CA ASP A 142 -6.26 -9.52 -0.15
C ASP A 142 -6.96 -8.35 -0.86
N SER A 143 -6.68 -8.16 -2.15
CA SER A 143 -7.28 -7.11 -2.97
C SER A 143 -8.79 -7.26 -3.16
N GLU A 144 -9.35 -8.48 -3.08
CA GLU A 144 -10.79 -8.70 -3.24
C GLU A 144 -11.57 -8.02 -2.12
N ASN A 145 -11.02 -8.06 -0.90
CA ASN A 145 -11.61 -7.44 0.28
C ASN A 145 -10.91 -6.14 0.72
N ASN A 146 -9.87 -5.72 0.00
CA ASN A 146 -8.96 -4.62 0.37
C ASN A 146 -8.55 -4.71 1.86
N SER A 147 -8.03 -5.87 2.24
CA SER A 147 -7.77 -6.20 3.65
C SER A 147 -6.42 -6.88 3.85
N PHE A 148 -6.00 -6.93 5.11
CA PHE A 148 -4.75 -7.57 5.54
C PHE A 148 -5.03 -8.59 6.65
N PRO A 149 -5.64 -9.74 6.31
CA PRO A 149 -5.84 -10.80 7.28
C PRO A 149 -4.50 -11.26 7.89
N GLU A 150 -4.51 -11.48 9.19
CA GLU A 150 -3.40 -12.10 9.89
C GLU A 150 -3.26 -13.57 9.44
N VAL A 151 -2.02 -14.01 9.28
CA VAL A 151 -1.67 -15.38 8.90
C VAL A 151 -0.69 -15.97 9.91
N ASP A 152 -0.72 -17.29 10.06
CA ASP A 152 0.25 -18.00 10.90
C ASP A 152 1.66 -17.75 10.38
N GLY A 153 2.47 -17.01 11.16
CA GLY A 153 3.93 -16.85 11.05
C GLY A 153 4.53 -16.75 9.63
N GLY A 154 5.09 -15.60 9.29
CA GLY A 154 5.80 -15.42 8.03
C GLY A 154 7.23 -15.97 8.05
N SER A 155 7.71 -16.30 6.86
CA SER A 155 9.11 -16.53 6.51
C SER A 155 10.04 -15.41 7.00
N LYS A 156 11.35 -15.58 6.90
CA LYS A 156 12.30 -14.52 7.29
C LYS A 156 12.11 -13.25 6.43
N PRO A 157 12.20 -12.03 7.00
CA PRO A 157 12.25 -10.80 6.22
C PRO A 157 13.40 -10.79 5.21
N GLN A 158 13.19 -10.12 4.08
CA GLN A 158 14.12 -10.08 2.97
C GLN A 158 14.88 -8.75 2.89
N LYS A 159 16.11 -8.79 2.39
CA LYS A 159 16.78 -7.61 1.81
C LYS A 159 16.32 -7.46 0.38
N ILE A 160 15.76 -6.31 0.06
CA ILE A 160 15.22 -5.96 -1.25
C ILE A 160 15.87 -4.66 -1.72
N GLU A 161 16.32 -4.65 -2.97
CA GLU A 161 16.84 -3.46 -3.64
C GLU A 161 15.69 -2.49 -3.93
N LEU A 162 15.88 -1.22 -3.55
CA LEU A 162 14.90 -0.15 -3.77
C LEU A 162 15.35 0.75 -4.89
N THR A 163 14.39 1.29 -5.64
CA THR A 163 14.66 2.41 -6.55
C THR A 163 14.77 3.70 -5.74
N GLU A 164 15.95 4.31 -5.71
CA GLU A 164 16.21 5.58 -5.00
C GLU A 164 15.34 6.72 -5.56
N PHE A 165 14.95 7.66 -4.69
CA PHE A 165 14.11 8.81 -5.06
C PHE A 165 14.81 9.86 -5.92
#